data_AF-A0A7R9KEU0-F1
#
_entry.id   AF-A0A7R9KEU0-F1
#
_cell.length_a   1.000
_cell.length_b   1.000
_cell.length_c   1.000
_cell.angle_alpha   90.00
_cell.angle_beta   90.00
_cell.angle_gamma   90.00
#
_symmetry.space_group_name_H-M   'P 1'
#
loop_
_entity.id
_entity.type
_entity.pdbx_description
1 polymer ?
#
loop_
_entity_poly.entity_id
_entity_poly.type
_entity_poly.pdbx_seq_one_letter_code
_entity_poly.pdbx_strand_id
1 'polypeptide(L)'
;MDKKVLDQIASGHDSSNVTQTLIKKGNSLFCALNLSDSIAGVVLLALSLVVLCGCLVLMVKLLHSMLKGQIAVVIKKTMNRDYQFPYSILVNYLAILVGCIMTILVQSSSIFTSALTPLAGIGVISLERMYPLTLGSNIGTTTTGILAALAADSSSLKDTLQLAFCHLFFNISGILIFYPIPWMRWPIGLARMLGNITAKYRWFSVFYLISMFFLLPLTVFALSMTGTWALVGIGGPVLMVCFIVIVINIIQHKRRSLLPLKLQNWNFLPLWMHSLEPIDELIAKLVERFSCLACCAGTQSRHDAALSALSQQTNQSQLHILGSLNNSNSSTQLKHIYENDGYILHWESVRLNQELNDKQVTNL
;
A
#
# COMPACT_ATOMS: atom_id res chain seq x y z
N MET A 1 25.97 28.02 -7.11
CA MET A 1 27.10 28.28 -8.02
C MET A 1 26.53 29.07 -9.20
N ASP A 2 27.12 30.21 -9.55
CA ASP A 2 26.54 31.15 -10.52
C ASP A 2 26.74 30.62 -11.97
N LYS A 3 25.70 30.66 -12.82
CA LYS A 3 25.72 30.08 -14.19
C LYS A 3 26.83 30.69 -15.05
N LYS A 4 27.13 31.98 -14.83
CA LYS A 4 28.21 32.70 -15.51
C LYS A 4 29.61 32.14 -15.20
N VAL A 5 29.79 31.57 -14.01
CA VAL A 5 31.07 30.97 -13.60
C VAL A 5 31.28 29.61 -14.28
N LEU A 6 30.20 28.85 -14.50
CA LEU A 6 30.25 27.60 -15.27
C LEU A 6 30.61 27.84 -16.74
N ASP A 7 30.05 28.87 -17.37
CA ASP A 7 30.35 29.22 -18.77
C ASP A 7 31.80 29.70 -18.96
N GLN A 8 32.37 30.40 -17.97
CA GLN A 8 33.78 30.80 -18.01
C GLN A 8 34.75 29.63 -17.85
N ILE A 9 34.38 28.62 -17.06
CA ILE A 9 35.15 27.37 -16.93
C ILE A 9 35.07 26.55 -18.22
N ALA A 10 33.89 26.46 -18.84
CA ALA A 10 33.68 25.72 -20.08
C ALA A 10 34.38 26.35 -21.31
N SER A 11 34.59 27.67 -21.30
CA SER A 11 35.23 28.43 -22.39
C SER A 11 36.76 28.57 -22.27
N GLY A 12 37.38 27.97 -21.25
CA GLY A 12 38.84 27.90 -21.11
C GLY A 12 39.53 29.23 -20.78
N HIS A 13 38.79 30.27 -20.39
CA HIS A 13 39.36 31.57 -20.07
C HIS A 13 39.76 31.62 -18.58
N ASP A 14 41.08 31.56 -18.35
CA ASP A 14 41.78 31.88 -17.10
C ASP A 14 41.27 31.19 -15.81
N SER A 15 41.55 29.88 -15.74
CA SER A 15 41.21 29.00 -14.62
C SER A 15 41.87 29.42 -13.29
N SER A 16 42.95 30.19 -13.32
CA SER A 16 43.77 30.52 -12.13
C SER A 16 43.08 31.50 -11.17
N ASN A 17 42.47 32.55 -11.71
CA ASN A 17 41.77 33.60 -10.96
C ASN A 17 40.40 33.14 -10.43
N VAL A 18 39.69 32.31 -11.19
CA VAL A 18 38.38 31.75 -10.79
C VAL A 18 38.54 30.76 -9.63
N THR A 19 39.57 29.92 -9.67
CA THR A 19 39.87 28.95 -8.61
C THR A 19 40.22 29.66 -7.30
N GLN A 20 41.03 30.73 -7.34
CA GLN A 20 41.31 31.54 -6.15
C GLN A 20 40.05 32.22 -5.58
N THR A 21 39.15 32.69 -6.43
CA THR A 21 37.92 33.38 -5.99
C THR A 21 36.91 32.40 -5.37
N LEU A 22 36.84 31.17 -5.88
CA LEU A 22 36.01 30.09 -5.33
C LEU A 22 36.57 29.59 -3.97
N ILE A 23 37.89 29.45 -3.85
CA ILE A 23 38.56 29.06 -2.60
C ILE A 23 38.35 30.14 -1.53
N LYS A 24 38.44 31.43 -1.88
CA LYS A 24 38.33 32.55 -0.93
C LYS A 24 36.90 32.80 -0.42
N LYS A 25 35.88 32.35 -1.15
CA LYS A 25 34.46 32.56 -0.83
C LYS A 25 33.78 31.31 -0.24
N GLY A 26 34.43 30.15 -0.35
CA GLY A 26 33.97 28.87 0.18
C GLY A 26 34.45 28.59 1.60
N ASN A 27 33.91 29.30 2.60
CA ASN A 27 33.85 28.75 3.97
C ASN A 27 32.83 27.61 3.99
N SER A 28 33.11 26.55 3.24
CA SER A 28 32.32 25.33 3.25
C SER A 28 32.63 24.60 4.55
N LEU A 29 31.60 24.09 5.22
CA LEU A 29 31.69 23.37 6.49
C LEU A 29 32.70 22.20 6.45
N PHE A 30 32.99 21.71 5.25
CA PHE A 30 33.96 20.65 4.97
C PHE A 30 35.42 21.13 4.89
N CYS A 31 35.70 22.36 4.42
CA CYS A 31 37.04 22.97 4.48
C CYS A 31 37.50 23.19 5.93
N ALA A 32 36.57 23.52 6.84
CA ALA A 32 36.87 23.69 8.26
C ALA A 32 37.23 22.37 8.98
N LEU A 33 36.83 21.23 8.42
CA LEU A 33 37.04 19.89 9.00
C LEU A 33 38.23 19.13 8.39
N ASN A 34 38.96 19.74 7.44
CA ASN A 34 40.15 19.17 6.78
C ASN A 34 39.96 17.73 6.25
N LEU A 35 38.75 17.42 5.79
CA LEU A 35 38.37 16.10 5.26
C LEU A 35 38.73 15.98 3.78
N SER A 36 39.18 14.80 3.36
CA SER A 36 39.38 14.47 1.93
C SER A 36 38.06 14.59 1.16
N ASP A 37 38.10 15.12 -0.07
CA ASP A 37 36.92 15.32 -0.94
C ASP A 37 36.06 14.05 -1.11
N SER A 38 36.72 12.88 -1.16
CA SER A 38 36.06 11.57 -1.24
C SER A 38 35.23 11.26 0.02
N ILE A 39 35.80 11.50 1.20
CA ILE A 39 35.16 11.28 2.50
C ILE A 39 34.03 12.29 2.70
N ALA A 40 34.25 13.55 2.33
CA ALA A 40 33.21 14.59 2.38
C ALA A 40 32.00 14.22 1.51
N GLY A 41 32.24 13.70 0.30
CA GLY A 41 31.19 13.20 -0.60
C GLY A 41 30.37 12.05 0.01
N VAL A 42 31.04 11.03 0.58
CA VAL A 42 30.36 9.89 1.21
C VAL A 42 29.55 10.32 2.44
N VAL A 43 30.12 11.21 3.28
CA VAL A 43 29.43 11.74 4.47
C VAL A 43 28.20 12.56 4.06
N LEU A 44 28.29 13.40 3.03
CA LEU A 44 27.17 14.20 2.53
C LEU A 44 26.06 13.29 1.95
N LEU A 45 26.45 12.25 1.21
CA LEU A 45 25.50 11.26 0.67
C LEU A 45 24.79 10.51 1.81
N ALA A 46 25.55 10.01 2.79
CA ALA A 46 24.96 9.32 3.94
C ALA A 46 24.02 10.24 4.73
N LEU A 47 24.42 11.48 5.00
CA LEU A 47 23.59 12.46 5.71
C LEU A 47 22.31 12.79 4.93
N SER A 48 22.40 13.06 3.63
CA SER A 48 21.24 13.33 2.78
C SER A 48 20.29 12.14 2.72
N LEU A 49 20.80 10.90 2.64
CA LEU A 49 19.98 9.70 2.69
C LEU A 49 19.25 9.55 4.03
N VAL A 50 19.93 9.82 5.15
CA VAL A 50 19.32 9.79 6.49
C VAL A 50 18.25 10.86 6.64
N VAL A 51 18.52 12.11 6.21
CA VAL A 51 17.56 13.21 6.25
C VAL A 51 16.35 12.91 5.36
N LEU A 52 16.58 12.39 4.14
CA LEU A 52 15.51 12.01 3.22
C LEU A 52 14.65 10.87 3.78
N CYS A 53 15.28 9.83 4.32
CA CYS A 53 14.58 8.72 4.96
C CYS A 53 13.79 9.18 6.19
N GLY A 54 14.40 10.01 7.04
CA GLY A 54 13.76 10.60 8.22
C GLY A 54 12.56 11.48 7.85
N CYS A 55 12.70 12.31 6.80
CA CYS A 55 11.61 13.11 6.27
C CYS A 55 10.45 12.23 5.79
N LEU A 56 10.74 11.17 5.02
CA LEU A 56 9.72 10.24 4.53
C LEU A 56 8.97 9.55 5.69
N VAL A 57 9.70 9.05 6.70
CA VAL A 57 9.10 8.38 7.87
C VAL A 57 8.26 9.35 8.69
N LEU A 58 8.75 10.58 8.92
CA LEU A 58 8.00 11.61 9.62
C LEU A 58 6.72 11.97 8.86
N MET A 59 6.82 12.13 7.54
CA MET A 59 5.67 12.44 6.68
C MET A 59 4.60 11.35 6.76
N VAL A 60 5.00 10.07 6.73
CA VAL A 60 4.11 8.92 6.92
C VAL A 60 3.47 8.93 8.32
N LYS A 61 4.25 9.19 9.38
CA LYS A 61 3.73 9.26 10.76
C LYS A 61 2.75 10.40 10.95
N LEU A 62 3.06 11.59 10.41
CA LEU A 62 2.18 12.75 10.45
C LEU A 62 0.87 12.44 9.71
N LEU A 63 0.94 11.85 8.51
CA LEU A 63 -0.27 11.52 7.77
C LEU A 63 -1.13 10.49 8.50
N HIS A 64 -0.53 9.44 9.09
CA HIS A 64 -1.24 8.45 9.87
C HIS A 64 -1.91 9.06 11.12
N SER A 65 -1.25 10.03 11.77
CA SER A 65 -1.82 10.78 12.88
C SER A 65 -2.97 11.71 12.43
N MET A 66 -2.82 12.40 11.30
CA MET A 66 -3.85 13.27 10.74
C MET A 66 -5.11 12.50 10.33
N LEU A 67 -4.92 11.34 9.70
CA LEU A 67 -6.01 10.51 9.21
C LEU A 67 -6.70 9.72 10.33
N LYS A 68 -6.01 9.33 11.41
CA LYS A 68 -6.67 8.82 12.63
C LYS A 68 -7.40 9.89 13.43
N GLY A 69 -7.00 11.15 13.29
CA GLY A 69 -7.56 12.29 14.01
C GLY A 69 -8.83 12.86 13.37
N GLN A 70 -8.87 14.18 13.20
CA GLN A 70 -10.08 14.89 12.78
C GLN A 70 -10.53 14.57 11.35
N ILE A 71 -9.62 14.11 10.47
CA ILE A 71 -9.98 13.82 9.08
C ILE A 71 -10.78 12.53 8.95
N ALA A 72 -10.47 11.46 9.69
CA ALA A 72 -11.36 10.29 9.74
C ALA A 72 -12.73 10.67 10.32
N VAL A 73 -12.78 11.60 11.28
CA VAL A 73 -14.05 12.09 11.84
C VAL A 73 -14.83 12.92 10.82
N VAL A 74 -14.17 13.79 10.05
CA VAL A 74 -14.80 14.58 8.98
C VAL A 74 -15.24 13.68 7.83
N ILE A 75 -14.42 12.71 7.42
CA ILE A 75 -14.80 11.72 6.41
C ILE A 75 -15.96 10.86 6.92
N LYS A 76 -15.94 10.40 8.17
CA LYS A 76 -17.04 9.61 8.75
C LYS A 76 -18.33 10.41 8.89
N LYS A 77 -18.24 11.66 9.36
CA LYS A 77 -19.40 12.55 9.60
C LYS A 77 -20.01 13.09 8.30
N THR A 78 -19.18 13.36 7.30
CA THR A 78 -19.59 13.99 6.04
C THR A 78 -19.78 12.98 4.89
N MET A 79 -19.12 11.81 4.92
CA MET A 79 -19.12 10.85 3.80
C MET A 79 -19.79 9.51 4.11
N ASN A 80 -19.85 9.06 5.37
CA ASN A 80 -20.51 7.79 5.72
C ASN A 80 -22.00 7.95 6.07
N ARG A 81 -22.59 9.12 5.80
CA ARG A 81 -24.04 9.24 5.77
C ARG A 81 -24.55 8.78 4.41
N ASP A 82 -25.51 7.87 4.43
CA ASP A 82 -26.29 7.49 3.26
C ASP A 82 -27.23 8.64 2.93
N TYR A 83 -26.72 9.58 2.15
CA TYR A 83 -27.55 10.65 1.60
C TYR A 83 -28.44 10.07 0.51
N GLN A 84 -29.75 10.24 0.64
CA GLN A 84 -30.70 9.95 -0.43
C GLN A 84 -30.43 10.85 -1.66
N PHE A 85 -30.82 10.36 -2.83
CA PHE A 85 -30.74 11.10 -4.09
C PHE A 85 -31.49 12.45 -3.96
N PRO A 86 -30.94 13.60 -4.40
CA PRO A 86 -29.76 13.83 -5.26
C PRO A 86 -28.44 14.16 -4.52
N TYR A 87 -28.45 14.30 -3.19
CA TYR A 87 -27.29 14.75 -2.41
C TYR A 87 -26.11 13.77 -2.45
N SER A 88 -26.36 12.48 -2.71
CA SER A 88 -25.33 11.46 -2.89
C SER A 88 -24.30 11.81 -3.98
N ILE A 89 -24.75 12.43 -5.07
CA ILE A 89 -23.90 12.85 -6.19
C ILE A 89 -22.99 14.01 -5.76
N LEU A 90 -23.54 15.00 -5.06
CA LEU A 90 -22.77 16.15 -4.56
C LEU A 90 -21.69 15.72 -3.57
N VAL A 91 -22.02 14.82 -2.64
CA VAL A 91 -21.07 14.27 -1.66
C VAL A 91 -19.92 13.53 -2.35
N ASN A 92 -20.23 12.84 -3.44
CA ASN A 92 -19.25 12.13 -4.27
C ASN A 92 -18.30 13.08 -5.03
N TYR A 93 -18.75 14.27 -5.43
CA TYR A 93 -17.86 15.29 -6.01
C TYR A 93 -17.09 16.06 -4.93
N LEU A 94 -17.68 16.30 -3.76
CA LEU A 94 -16.97 16.83 -2.60
C LEU A 94 -15.84 15.89 -2.16
N ALA A 95 -16.04 14.57 -2.24
CA ALA A 95 -14.99 13.59 -2.02
C ALA A 95 -13.80 13.76 -2.97
N ILE A 96 -14.04 14.02 -4.26
CA ILE A 96 -12.99 14.32 -5.24
C ILE A 96 -12.25 15.60 -4.84
N LEU A 97 -12.98 16.65 -4.44
CA LEU A 97 -12.36 17.90 -4.00
C LEU A 97 -11.50 17.70 -2.73
N VAL A 98 -12.00 16.96 -1.75
CA VAL A 98 -11.25 16.63 -0.52
C VAL A 98 -9.98 15.84 -0.86
N GLY A 99 -10.07 14.81 -1.71
CA GLY A 99 -8.90 14.04 -2.14
C GLY A 99 -7.86 14.89 -2.87
N CYS A 100 -8.31 15.83 -3.70
CA CYS A 100 -7.45 16.79 -4.40
C CYS A 100 -6.72 17.71 -3.41
N ILE A 101 -7.45 18.40 -2.53
CA ILE A 101 -6.88 19.32 -1.54
C ILE A 101 -5.91 18.57 -0.63
N MET A 102 -6.28 17.39 -0.12
CA MET A 102 -5.41 16.61 0.74
C MET A 102 -4.12 16.21 0.04
N THR A 103 -4.19 15.86 -1.24
CA THR A 103 -2.98 15.51 -2.00
C THR A 103 -2.13 16.73 -2.32
N ILE A 104 -2.73 17.91 -2.54
CA ILE A 104 -1.97 19.16 -2.71
C ILE A 104 -1.21 19.52 -1.43
N LEU A 105 -1.87 19.41 -0.27
CA LEU A 105 -1.26 19.70 1.02
C LEU A 105 -0.14 18.72 1.38
N VAL A 106 -0.35 17.44 1.07
CA VAL A 106 0.57 16.35 1.41
C VAL A 106 1.66 16.17 0.34
N GLN A 107 1.42 16.62 -0.89
CA GLN A 107 2.22 16.40 -2.09
C GLN A 107 2.56 14.93 -2.41
N SER A 108 1.86 13.98 -1.78
CA SER A 108 2.09 12.55 -1.98
C SER A 108 0.77 11.79 -2.04
N SER A 109 0.40 11.35 -3.24
CA SER A 109 -0.78 10.51 -3.48
C SER A 109 -0.58 9.08 -2.96
N SER A 110 0.64 8.55 -2.99
CA SER A 110 0.96 7.24 -2.41
C SER A 110 0.73 7.21 -0.89
N ILE A 111 1.13 8.26 -0.18
CA ILE A 111 0.94 8.30 1.27
C ILE A 111 -0.54 8.51 1.60
N PHE A 112 -1.25 9.37 0.85
CA PHE A 112 -2.71 9.53 0.96
C PHE A 112 -3.46 8.19 0.79
N THR A 113 -3.20 7.46 -0.30
CA THR A 113 -3.84 6.16 -0.59
C THR A 113 -3.45 5.07 0.40
N SER A 114 -2.18 4.99 0.82
CA SER A 114 -1.72 4.05 1.86
C SER A 114 -2.41 4.25 3.18
N ALA A 115 -2.81 5.47 3.53
CA ALA A 115 -3.48 5.73 4.79
C ALA A 115 -5.02 5.59 4.71
N LEU A 116 -5.62 5.73 3.52
CA LEU A 116 -7.01 5.32 3.28
C LEU A 116 -7.20 3.80 3.33
N THR A 117 -6.21 3.02 2.91
CA THR A 117 -6.32 1.56 2.80
C THR A 117 -6.63 0.86 4.15
N PRO A 118 -5.92 1.14 5.26
CA PRO A 118 -6.28 0.60 6.57
C PRO A 118 -7.66 1.06 7.05
N LEU A 119 -8.05 2.32 6.79
CA LEU A 119 -9.36 2.85 7.14
C LEU A 119 -10.49 2.12 6.42
N ALA A 120 -10.26 1.72 5.16
CA ALA A 120 -11.18 0.85 4.44
C ALA A 120 -11.19 -0.57 5.02
N GLY A 121 -10.03 -1.09 5.41
CA GLY A 121 -9.89 -2.41 6.04
C GLY A 121 -10.63 -2.54 7.38
N ILE A 122 -10.67 -1.48 8.19
CA ILE A 122 -11.44 -1.44 9.45
C ILE A 122 -12.89 -0.95 9.27
N GLY A 123 -13.36 -0.74 8.03
CA GLY A 123 -14.73 -0.33 7.72
C GLY A 123 -15.08 1.12 8.06
N VAL A 124 -14.09 1.99 8.33
CA VAL A 124 -14.32 3.42 8.59
C VAL A 124 -14.69 4.18 7.31
N ILE A 125 -14.14 3.75 6.17
CA ILE A 125 -14.43 4.30 4.84
C ILE A 125 -14.88 3.16 3.94
N SER A 126 -16.02 3.29 3.28
CA SER A 126 -16.46 2.30 2.29
C SER A 126 -15.63 2.38 1.01
N LEU A 127 -15.50 1.25 0.29
CA LEU A 127 -14.78 1.21 -1.01
C LEU A 127 -15.38 2.20 -2.02
N GLU A 128 -16.69 2.39 -1.96
CA GLU A 128 -17.47 3.31 -2.80
C GLU A 128 -17.09 4.77 -2.56
N ARG A 129 -16.66 5.11 -1.33
CA ARG A 129 -16.17 6.46 -0.97
C ARG A 129 -14.67 6.62 -1.20
N MET A 130 -13.90 5.55 -1.10
CA MET A 130 -12.46 5.54 -1.39
C MET A 130 -12.16 5.84 -2.87
N TYR A 131 -13.02 5.38 -3.78
CA TYR A 131 -12.86 5.60 -5.22
C TYR A 131 -12.82 7.10 -5.61
N PRO A 132 -13.84 7.94 -5.30
CA PRO A 132 -13.77 9.37 -5.61
C PRO A 132 -12.67 10.12 -4.87
N LEU A 133 -12.32 9.73 -3.63
CA LEU A 133 -11.16 10.30 -2.94
C LEU A 133 -9.85 10.05 -3.72
N THR A 134 -9.70 8.86 -4.29
CA THR A 134 -8.53 8.50 -5.10
C THR A 134 -8.51 9.26 -6.42
N LEU A 135 -9.67 9.43 -7.09
CA LEU A 135 -9.77 10.27 -8.29
C LEU A 135 -9.36 11.72 -8.00
N GLY A 136 -9.81 12.26 -6.86
CA GLY A 136 -9.36 13.55 -6.36
C GLY A 136 -7.85 13.64 -6.17
N SER A 137 -7.26 12.61 -5.56
CA SER A 137 -5.81 12.52 -5.34
C SER A 137 -5.00 12.54 -6.64
N ASN A 138 -5.51 11.91 -7.69
CA ASN A 138 -4.88 11.95 -9.01
C ASN A 138 -4.86 13.37 -9.60
N ILE A 139 -5.94 14.15 -9.43
CA ILE A 139 -5.94 15.58 -9.80
C ILE A 139 -4.90 16.32 -8.95
N GLY A 140 -4.90 16.15 -7.63
CA GLY A 140 -3.99 16.86 -6.73
C GLY A 140 -2.52 16.61 -7.00
N THR A 141 -2.16 15.41 -7.48
CA THR A 141 -0.77 15.04 -7.85
C THR A 141 -0.23 15.93 -8.99
N THR A 142 -1.10 16.40 -9.88
CA THR A 142 -0.69 17.23 -11.02
C THR A 142 -0.16 18.61 -10.59
N THR A 143 -0.57 19.10 -9.42
CA THR A 143 -0.05 20.34 -8.82
C THR A 143 1.45 20.27 -8.58
N THR A 144 2.00 19.11 -8.23
CA THR A 144 3.45 18.92 -8.08
C THR A 144 4.19 19.18 -9.39
N GLY A 145 3.65 18.68 -10.51
CA GLY A 145 4.20 18.92 -11.84
C GLY A 145 4.13 20.40 -12.24
N ILE A 146 3.04 21.08 -11.89
CA ILE A 146 2.88 22.52 -12.15
C ILE A 146 3.87 23.35 -11.33
N LEU A 147 4.02 23.06 -10.03
CA LEU A 147 5.00 23.74 -9.17
C LEU A 147 6.44 23.49 -9.64
N ALA A 148 6.76 22.26 -10.04
CA ALA A 148 8.07 21.92 -10.60
C ALA A 148 8.35 22.67 -11.91
N ALA A 149 7.34 22.79 -12.79
CA ALA A 149 7.45 23.55 -14.03
C ALA A 149 7.70 25.05 -13.75
N LEU A 150 6.98 25.64 -12.79
CA LEU A 150 7.14 27.04 -12.39
C LEU A 150 8.50 27.33 -11.73
N ALA A 151 9.13 26.32 -11.11
CA ALA A 151 10.46 26.43 -10.53
C ALA A 151 11.60 26.16 -11.55
N ALA A 152 11.27 25.71 -12.76
CA ALA A 152 12.26 25.40 -13.79
C ALA A 152 12.82 26.67 -14.46
N ASP A 153 13.96 26.55 -15.12
CA ASP A 153 14.59 27.63 -15.88
C ASP A 153 13.64 28.18 -16.96
N SER A 154 13.73 29.51 -17.20
CA SER A 154 12.87 30.21 -18.16
C SER A 154 12.98 29.68 -19.59
N SER A 155 14.10 29.05 -19.96
CA SER A 155 14.31 28.41 -21.26
C SER A 155 13.46 27.15 -21.47
N SER A 156 13.18 26.39 -20.41
CA SER A 156 12.39 25.14 -20.45
C SER A 156 10.96 25.31 -19.94
N LEU A 157 10.61 26.49 -19.40
CA LEU A 157 9.32 26.75 -18.75
C LEU A 157 8.12 26.41 -19.64
N LYS A 158 8.19 26.69 -20.94
CA LYS A 158 7.08 26.42 -21.88
C LYS A 158 6.82 24.92 -21.99
N ASP A 159 7.87 24.14 -22.18
CA ASP A 159 7.78 22.70 -22.40
C ASP A 159 7.34 21.96 -21.12
N THR A 160 7.91 22.35 -19.97
CA THR A 160 7.57 21.75 -18.67
C THR A 160 6.15 22.09 -18.24
N LEU A 161 5.70 23.33 -18.46
CA LEU A 161 4.34 23.74 -18.13
C LEU A 161 3.31 23.10 -19.07
N GLN A 162 3.63 22.98 -20.36
CA GLN A 162 2.79 22.26 -21.31
C GLN A 162 2.60 20.80 -20.86
N LEU A 163 3.69 20.11 -20.49
CA LEU A 163 3.62 18.74 -19.98
C LEU A 163 2.78 18.65 -18.70
N ALA A 164 2.95 19.58 -17.77
CA ALA A 164 2.17 19.63 -16.52
C ALA A 164 0.67 19.84 -16.79
N PHE A 165 0.30 20.73 -17.72
CA PHE A 165 -1.09 20.93 -18.11
C PHE A 165 -1.68 19.75 -18.88
N CYS A 166 -0.90 19.11 -19.77
CA CYS A 166 -1.34 17.87 -20.40
C CYS A 166 -1.72 16.83 -19.33
N HIS A 167 -0.92 16.70 -18.27
CA HIS A 167 -1.22 15.78 -17.18
C HIS A 167 -2.46 16.19 -16.38
N LEU A 168 -2.64 17.48 -16.07
CA LEU A 168 -3.83 18.01 -15.41
C LEU A 168 -5.10 17.74 -16.23
N PHE A 169 -5.12 18.14 -17.50
CA PHE A 169 -6.29 18.00 -18.36
C PHE A 169 -6.60 16.54 -18.68
N PHE A 170 -5.58 15.67 -18.81
CA PHE A 170 -5.79 14.24 -18.97
C PHE A 170 -6.52 13.64 -17.76
N ASN A 171 -6.12 13.97 -16.53
CA ASN A 171 -6.80 13.49 -15.32
C ASN A 171 -8.23 14.05 -15.19
N ILE A 172 -8.42 15.35 -15.44
CA ILE A 172 -9.75 15.99 -15.35
C ILE A 172 -10.69 15.41 -16.40
N SER A 173 -10.26 15.30 -17.66
CA SER A 173 -11.08 14.75 -18.74
C SER A 173 -11.40 13.27 -18.51
N GLY A 174 -10.43 12.47 -18.05
CA GLY A 174 -10.65 11.08 -17.67
C GLY A 174 -11.72 10.96 -16.58
N ILE A 175 -11.68 11.80 -15.54
CA ILE A 175 -12.72 11.80 -14.49
C ILE A 175 -14.07 12.22 -15.07
N LEU A 176 -14.12 13.27 -15.90
CA LEU A 176 -15.37 13.75 -16.48
C LEU A 176 -16.02 12.74 -17.43
N ILE A 177 -15.24 11.92 -18.13
CA ILE A 177 -15.74 10.88 -19.02
C ILE A 177 -16.18 9.63 -18.23
N PHE A 178 -15.34 9.13 -17.32
CA PHE A 178 -15.54 7.82 -16.69
C PHE A 178 -16.34 7.87 -15.39
N TYR A 179 -16.31 8.97 -14.63
CA TYR A 179 -16.93 9.02 -13.31
C TYR A 179 -18.45 9.28 -13.32
N PRO A 180 -19.00 10.19 -14.15
CA PRO A 180 -20.44 10.47 -14.16
C PRO A 180 -21.28 9.27 -14.60
N ILE A 181 -20.74 8.41 -15.47
CA ILE A 181 -21.45 7.26 -16.04
C ILE A 181 -21.43 6.09 -15.04
N PRO A 182 -22.57 5.67 -14.47
CA PRO A 182 -22.59 4.66 -13.40
C PRO A 182 -21.99 3.31 -13.79
N TRP A 183 -22.16 2.85 -15.03
CA TRP A 183 -21.57 1.57 -15.46
C TRP A 183 -20.04 1.61 -15.49
N MET A 184 -19.45 2.79 -15.73
CA MET A 184 -18.00 2.94 -15.92
C MET A 184 -17.24 2.90 -14.60
N ARG A 185 -17.94 2.82 -13.47
CA ARG A 185 -17.38 2.61 -12.12
C ARG A 185 -17.01 1.15 -11.84
N TRP A 186 -16.64 0.39 -12.88
CA TRP A 186 -16.18 -0.99 -12.78
C TRP A 186 -14.95 -1.22 -11.88
N PRO A 187 -14.02 -0.25 -11.65
CA PRO A 187 -12.89 -0.49 -10.74
C PRO A 187 -13.29 -0.86 -9.32
N ILE A 188 -14.43 -0.36 -8.83
CA ILE A 188 -14.95 -0.70 -7.49
C ILE A 188 -15.29 -2.19 -7.41
N GLY A 189 -15.94 -2.72 -8.44
CA GLY A 189 -16.29 -4.13 -8.54
C GLY A 189 -15.06 -5.02 -8.63
N LEU A 190 -14.05 -4.61 -9.40
CA LEU A 190 -12.79 -5.36 -9.48
C LEU A 190 -11.99 -5.35 -8.19
N ALA A 191 -11.92 -4.22 -7.49
CA ALA A 191 -11.26 -4.15 -6.19
C ALA A 191 -11.91 -5.13 -5.19
N ARG A 192 -13.25 -5.19 -5.18
CA ARG A 192 -14.00 -6.15 -4.36
C ARG A 192 -13.76 -7.60 -4.78
N MET A 193 -13.75 -7.88 -6.09
CA MET A 193 -13.47 -9.22 -6.62
C MET A 193 -12.05 -9.68 -6.25
N LEU A 194 -11.03 -8.87 -6.52
CA LEU A 194 -9.63 -9.15 -6.19
C LEU A 194 -9.43 -9.33 -4.68
N GLY A 195 -10.08 -8.48 -3.87
CA GLY A 195 -10.07 -8.59 -2.41
C GLY A 195 -10.65 -9.91 -1.92
N ASN A 196 -11.81 -10.32 -2.45
CA ASN A 196 -12.46 -11.59 -2.07
C ASN A 196 -11.63 -12.81 -2.48
N ILE A 197 -11.04 -12.80 -3.69
CA ILE A 197 -10.14 -13.86 -4.15
C ILE A 197 -8.93 -13.95 -3.22
N THR A 198 -8.35 -12.81 -2.86
CA THR A 198 -7.19 -12.74 -1.95
C THR A 198 -7.53 -13.21 -0.54
N ALA A 199 -8.75 -12.94 -0.07
CA ALA A 199 -9.24 -13.44 1.21
C ALA A 199 -9.42 -14.97 1.22
N LYS A 200 -9.88 -15.55 0.10
CA LYS A 200 -10.01 -17.02 -0.06
C LYS A 200 -8.64 -17.69 -0.25
N TYR A 201 -7.77 -17.12 -1.08
CA TYR A 201 -6.48 -17.68 -1.47
C TYR A 201 -5.34 -16.73 -1.10
N ARG A 202 -4.73 -16.90 0.08
CA ARG A 202 -3.68 -15.98 0.56
C ARG A 202 -2.46 -15.88 -0.37
N TRP A 203 -2.07 -16.99 -1.00
CA TRP A 203 -0.95 -17.03 -1.94
C TRP A 203 -1.18 -16.18 -3.18
N PHE A 204 -2.45 -15.96 -3.54
CA PHE A 204 -2.85 -15.17 -4.71
C PHE A 204 -2.33 -13.73 -4.64
N SER A 205 -2.26 -13.12 -3.44
CA SER A 205 -1.71 -11.77 -3.26
C SER A 205 -0.25 -11.69 -3.69
N VAL A 206 0.57 -12.65 -3.24
CA VAL A 206 2.00 -12.71 -3.56
C VAL A 206 2.20 -12.97 -5.06
N PHE A 207 1.46 -13.93 -5.60
CA PHE A 207 1.47 -14.22 -7.03
C PHE A 207 1.06 -12.99 -7.86
N TYR A 208 -0.02 -12.30 -7.48
CA TYR A 208 -0.49 -11.09 -8.14
C TYR A 208 0.58 -9.99 -8.11
N LEU A 209 1.22 -9.75 -6.97
CA LEU A 209 2.28 -8.74 -6.86
C LEU A 209 3.49 -9.08 -7.75
N ILE A 210 3.99 -10.31 -7.71
CA ILE A 210 5.11 -10.75 -8.56
C ILE A 210 4.73 -10.65 -10.04
N SER A 211 3.52 -11.10 -10.39
CA SER A 211 3.05 -11.11 -11.76
C SER A 211 2.87 -9.70 -12.32
N MET A 212 2.19 -8.82 -11.58
CA MET A 212 1.79 -7.51 -12.06
C MET A 212 2.93 -6.48 -12.02
N PHE A 213 3.80 -6.53 -11.00
CA PHE A 213 4.88 -5.54 -10.85
C PHE A 213 6.21 -5.98 -11.45
N PHE A 214 6.45 -7.28 -11.66
CA PHE A 214 7.72 -7.79 -12.18
C PHE A 214 7.56 -8.55 -13.49
N LEU A 215 6.83 -9.67 -13.52
CA LEU A 215 6.76 -10.53 -14.71
C LEU A 215 6.14 -9.79 -15.90
N LEU A 216 5.01 -9.12 -15.73
CA LEU A 216 4.33 -8.42 -16.82
C LEU A 216 5.19 -7.28 -17.39
N PRO A 217 5.71 -6.32 -16.60
CA PRO A 217 6.61 -5.28 -17.14
C PRO A 217 7.86 -5.87 -17.79
N LEU A 218 8.46 -6.91 -17.21
CA LEU A 218 9.66 -7.54 -17.77
C LEU A 218 9.37 -8.25 -19.09
N THR A 219 8.23 -8.95 -19.20
CA THR A 219 7.81 -9.58 -20.46
C THR A 219 7.56 -8.53 -21.54
N VAL A 220 6.81 -7.46 -21.24
CA VAL A 220 6.56 -6.36 -22.19
C VAL A 220 7.87 -5.69 -22.60
N PHE A 221 8.80 -5.48 -21.67
CA PHE A 221 10.11 -4.93 -21.97
C PHE A 221 10.95 -5.87 -22.87
N ALA A 222 10.99 -7.16 -22.56
CA ALA A 222 11.70 -8.16 -23.36
C ALA A 222 11.10 -8.30 -24.78
N LEU A 223 9.79 -8.26 -24.89
CA LEU A 223 9.06 -8.23 -26.16
C LEU A 223 9.33 -6.94 -26.95
N SER A 224 9.49 -5.80 -26.27
CA SER A 224 9.86 -4.53 -26.90
C SER A 224 11.28 -4.58 -27.49
N MET A 225 12.23 -5.22 -26.79
CA MET A 225 13.63 -5.36 -27.25
C MET A 225 13.80 -6.32 -28.44
N THR A 226 12.93 -7.31 -28.59
CA THR A 226 13.00 -8.30 -29.69
C THR A 226 12.42 -7.80 -31.02
N GLY A 227 11.90 -6.57 -31.06
CA GLY A 227 11.44 -5.89 -32.25
C GLY A 227 9.92 -5.81 -32.38
N THR A 228 9.45 -4.83 -33.14
CA THR A 228 8.02 -4.49 -33.29
C THR A 228 7.19 -5.66 -33.82
N TRP A 229 7.73 -6.48 -34.72
CA TRP A 229 7.05 -7.66 -35.26
C TRP A 229 6.83 -8.75 -34.21
N ALA A 230 7.77 -8.95 -33.29
CA ALA A 230 7.60 -9.90 -32.18
C ALA A 230 6.55 -9.39 -31.19
N LEU A 231 6.58 -8.09 -30.87
CA LEU A 231 5.60 -7.45 -30.00
C LEU A 231 4.17 -7.57 -30.57
N VAL A 232 3.97 -7.30 -31.85
CA VAL A 232 2.66 -7.42 -32.49
C VAL A 232 2.27 -8.90 -32.66
N GLY A 233 3.22 -9.76 -33.03
CA GLY A 233 2.98 -11.18 -33.28
C GLY A 233 2.58 -11.98 -32.04
N ILE A 234 3.12 -11.63 -30.87
CA ILE A 234 2.82 -12.30 -29.60
C ILE A 234 1.81 -11.49 -28.78
N GLY A 235 2.03 -10.18 -28.65
CA GLY A 235 1.16 -9.29 -27.87
C GLY A 235 -0.22 -9.11 -28.50
N GLY A 236 -0.30 -9.04 -29.83
CA GLY A 236 -1.57 -8.91 -30.56
C GLY A 236 -2.55 -10.04 -30.27
N PRO A 237 -2.17 -11.32 -30.47
CA PRO A 237 -3.03 -12.46 -30.14
C PRO A 237 -3.42 -12.53 -28.66
N VAL A 238 -2.50 -12.25 -27.74
CA VAL A 238 -2.80 -12.23 -26.30
C VAL A 238 -3.87 -11.19 -25.97
N LEU A 239 -3.71 -9.95 -26.47
CA LEU A 239 -4.70 -8.90 -26.30
C LEU A 239 -6.05 -9.25 -26.95
N MET A 240 -6.02 -9.89 -28.12
CA MET A 240 -7.24 -10.34 -28.80
C MET A 240 -7.99 -11.40 -27.99
N VAL A 241 -7.29 -12.38 -27.42
CA VAL A 241 -7.89 -13.39 -26.53
C VAL A 241 -8.47 -12.74 -25.28
N CYS A 242 -7.72 -11.85 -24.63
CA CYS A 242 -8.23 -11.10 -23.47
C CYS A 242 -9.49 -10.30 -23.81
N PHE A 243 -9.52 -9.63 -24.97
CA PHE A 243 -10.69 -8.90 -25.43
C PHE A 243 -11.90 -9.81 -25.66
N ILE A 244 -11.70 -10.97 -26.32
CA ILE A 244 -12.76 -11.96 -26.54
C ILE A 244 -13.32 -12.47 -25.21
N VAL A 245 -12.45 -12.81 -24.25
CA VAL A 245 -12.88 -13.28 -22.92
C VAL A 245 -13.68 -12.21 -22.19
N ILE A 246 -13.25 -10.94 -22.22
CA ILE A 246 -13.97 -9.82 -21.63
C ILE A 246 -15.34 -9.66 -22.27
N VAL A 247 -15.42 -9.69 -23.61
CA VAL A 247 -16.70 -9.58 -24.35
C VAL A 247 -17.63 -10.73 -24.01
N ILE A 248 -17.15 -11.97 -23.99
CA ILE A 248 -17.94 -13.14 -23.61
C ILE A 248 -18.45 -13.01 -22.17
N ASN A 249 -17.61 -12.61 -21.22
CA ASN A 249 -18.02 -12.40 -19.83
C ASN A 249 -19.08 -11.29 -19.69
N ILE A 250 -18.96 -10.19 -20.45
CA ILE A 250 -19.97 -9.13 -20.48
C ILE A 250 -21.30 -9.65 -21.04
N ILE A 251 -21.26 -10.45 -22.12
CA ILE A 251 -22.47 -11.04 -22.73
C ILE A 251 -23.10 -12.08 -21.79
N GLN A 252 -22.30 -12.92 -21.12
CA GLN A 252 -22.78 -13.85 -20.08
C GLN A 252 -23.48 -13.11 -18.93
N HIS A 253 -23.03 -11.91 -18.56
CA HIS A 253 -23.64 -11.14 -17.49
C HIS A 253 -24.92 -10.39 -17.95
N LYS A 254 -24.94 -9.87 -19.18
CA LYS A 254 -26.09 -9.10 -19.70
C LYS A 254 -27.19 -9.98 -20.32
N ARG A 255 -26.85 -10.98 -21.13
CA ARG A 255 -27.79 -11.86 -21.86
C ARG A 255 -27.18 -13.23 -22.18
N ARG A 256 -27.39 -14.21 -21.30
CA ARG A 256 -26.91 -15.60 -21.48
C ARG A 256 -27.53 -16.30 -22.69
N SER A 257 -28.75 -15.96 -23.10
CA SER A 257 -29.48 -16.62 -24.18
C SER A 257 -28.91 -16.36 -25.59
N LEU A 258 -28.07 -15.34 -25.77
CA LEU A 258 -27.42 -15.04 -27.06
C LEU A 258 -26.14 -15.85 -27.30
N LEU A 259 -25.61 -16.52 -26.28
CA LEU A 259 -24.38 -17.32 -26.39
C LEU A 259 -24.70 -18.79 -26.66
N PRO A 260 -23.90 -19.49 -27.48
CA PRO A 260 -24.02 -20.94 -27.64
C PRO A 260 -23.77 -21.64 -26.30
N LEU A 261 -24.44 -22.77 -26.06
CA LEU A 261 -24.45 -23.49 -24.77
C LEU A 261 -23.05 -23.71 -24.15
N LYS A 262 -22.01 -23.93 -24.98
CA LYS A 262 -20.63 -24.13 -24.53
C LYS A 262 -19.94 -22.87 -23.98
N LEU A 263 -20.38 -21.68 -24.38
CA LEU A 263 -19.86 -20.39 -23.93
C LEU A 263 -20.76 -19.72 -22.89
N GLN A 264 -21.85 -20.37 -22.47
CA GLN A 264 -22.70 -19.87 -21.38
C GLN A 264 -22.08 -20.12 -20.01
N ASN A 265 -21.39 -21.25 -19.85
CA ASN A 265 -20.66 -21.62 -18.65
C ASN A 265 -19.27 -22.10 -19.08
N TRP A 266 -18.21 -21.62 -18.41
CA TRP A 266 -16.82 -22.00 -18.70
C TRP A 266 -16.48 -23.45 -18.31
N ASN A 267 -17.48 -24.31 -18.07
CA ASN A 267 -17.34 -25.71 -17.64
C ASN A 267 -16.65 -26.61 -18.69
N PHE A 268 -16.58 -26.18 -19.95
CA PHE A 268 -15.81 -26.87 -20.97
C PHE A 268 -14.29 -26.74 -20.75
N LEU A 269 -13.83 -25.68 -20.06
CA LEU A 269 -12.42 -25.48 -19.78
C LEU A 269 -11.97 -26.35 -18.60
N PRO A 270 -10.74 -26.91 -18.64
CA PRO A 270 -10.16 -27.64 -17.52
C PRO A 270 -10.19 -26.82 -16.23
N LEU A 271 -10.36 -27.51 -15.09
CA LEU A 271 -10.54 -26.95 -13.76
C LEU A 271 -9.54 -25.84 -13.42
N TRP A 272 -8.28 -25.98 -13.84
CA TRP A 272 -7.21 -25.00 -13.61
C TRP A 272 -7.44 -23.62 -14.26
N MET A 273 -8.26 -23.53 -15.29
CA MET A 273 -8.56 -22.27 -15.97
C MET A 273 -9.84 -21.59 -15.48
N HIS A 274 -10.66 -22.27 -14.68
CA HIS A 274 -11.88 -21.67 -14.10
C HIS A 274 -11.88 -21.63 -12.57
N SER A 275 -11.06 -22.46 -11.91
CA SER A 275 -10.95 -22.55 -10.45
C SER A 275 -9.49 -22.53 -10.00
N LEU A 276 -9.23 -21.79 -8.93
CA LEU A 276 -7.92 -21.71 -8.25
C LEU A 276 -7.72 -22.84 -7.22
N GLU A 277 -8.76 -23.63 -6.93
CA GLU A 277 -8.74 -24.70 -5.93
C GLU A 277 -7.64 -25.76 -6.11
N PRO A 278 -7.34 -26.29 -7.32
CA PRO A 278 -6.30 -27.30 -7.45
C PRO A 278 -4.89 -26.73 -7.21
N ILE A 279 -4.68 -25.45 -7.51
CA ILE A 279 -3.41 -24.76 -7.24
C ILE A 279 -3.28 -24.50 -5.73
N ASP A 280 -4.38 -24.10 -5.09
CA ASP A 280 -4.42 -23.85 -3.65
C ASP A 280 -4.09 -25.10 -2.84
N GLU A 281 -4.64 -26.26 -3.21
CA GLU A 281 -4.34 -27.53 -2.54
C GLU A 281 -2.87 -27.94 -2.71
N LEU A 282 -2.28 -27.69 -3.88
CA LEU A 282 -0.86 -27.95 -4.14
C LEU A 282 0.03 -27.02 -3.29
N ILE A 283 -0.30 -25.73 -3.24
CA ILE A 283 0.46 -24.74 -2.46
C ILE A 283 0.31 -25.02 -0.97
N ALA A 284 -0.87 -25.38 -0.48
CA ALA A 284 -1.10 -25.75 0.91
C ALA A 284 -0.19 -26.93 1.30
N LYS A 285 -0.15 -28.01 0.49
CA LYS A 285 0.75 -29.15 0.72
C LYS A 285 2.23 -28.76 0.70
N LEU A 286 2.64 -27.85 -0.19
CA LEU A 286 4.01 -27.35 -0.25
C LEU A 286 4.34 -26.52 1.01
N VAL A 287 3.48 -25.59 1.39
CA VAL A 287 3.65 -24.72 2.58
C VAL A 287 3.67 -25.54 3.85
N GLU A 288 2.83 -26.57 3.99
CA GLU A 288 2.85 -27.50 5.13
C GLU A 288 4.16 -28.29 5.19
N ARG A 289 4.69 -28.72 4.04
CA ARG A 289 5.98 -29.44 3.97
C ARG A 289 7.16 -28.55 4.37
N PHE A 290 7.15 -27.28 3.99
CA PHE A 290 8.15 -26.30 4.42
C PHE A 290 7.96 -25.86 5.88
N SER A 291 6.71 -25.71 6.34
CA SER A 291 6.40 -25.34 7.72
C SER A 291 6.68 -26.46 8.71
N CYS A 292 6.53 -27.73 8.33
CA CYS A 292 6.94 -28.86 9.17
C CYS A 292 8.46 -28.91 9.36
N LEU A 293 9.26 -28.55 8.35
CA LEU A 293 10.72 -28.45 8.51
C LEU A 293 11.11 -27.32 9.49
N ALA A 294 10.38 -26.19 9.48
CA ALA A 294 10.62 -25.08 10.40
C ALA A 294 10.05 -25.33 11.82
N CYS A 295 8.89 -25.99 11.93
CA CYS A 295 8.26 -26.33 13.20
C CYS A 295 9.04 -27.44 13.93
N CYS A 296 9.53 -28.47 13.25
CA CYS A 296 10.33 -29.54 13.89
C CYS A 296 11.68 -29.04 14.43
N ALA A 297 12.25 -27.96 13.87
CA ALA A 297 13.46 -27.35 14.41
C ALA A 297 13.19 -26.43 15.62
N GLY A 298 11.99 -25.84 15.71
CA GLY A 298 11.63 -24.87 16.76
C GLY A 298 10.87 -25.44 17.97
N THR A 299 10.13 -26.54 17.81
CA THR A 299 9.35 -27.14 18.91
C THR A 299 10.20 -27.89 19.92
N GLN A 300 11.29 -28.54 19.51
CA GLN A 300 12.22 -29.21 20.43
C GLN A 300 12.87 -28.20 21.40
N SER A 301 13.38 -27.08 20.86
CA SER A 301 14.02 -26.01 21.64
C SER A 301 13.06 -25.31 22.63
N ARG A 302 11.80 -25.07 22.25
CA ARG A 302 10.81 -24.44 23.13
C ARG A 302 10.30 -25.39 24.21
N HIS A 303 10.17 -26.69 23.90
CA HIS A 303 9.70 -27.68 24.87
C HIS A 303 10.77 -27.95 25.95
N ASP A 304 12.05 -27.99 25.57
CA ASP A 304 13.17 -28.16 26.51
C ASP A 304 13.37 -26.92 27.39
N ALA A 305 13.23 -25.71 26.82
CA ALA A 305 13.29 -24.46 27.58
C ALA A 305 12.09 -24.28 28.54
N ALA A 306 10.89 -24.72 28.13
CA ALA A 306 9.70 -24.69 28.97
C ALA A 306 9.79 -25.71 30.11
N LEU A 307 10.30 -26.92 29.86
CA LEU A 307 10.55 -27.95 30.89
C LEU A 307 11.63 -27.50 31.89
N SER A 308 12.71 -26.86 31.44
CA SER A 308 13.71 -26.30 32.36
C SER A 308 13.15 -25.17 33.21
N ALA A 309 12.35 -24.26 32.62
CA ALA A 309 11.70 -23.16 33.34
C ALA A 309 10.66 -23.65 34.35
N LEU A 310 9.85 -24.66 34.00
CA LEU A 310 8.89 -25.30 34.91
C LEU A 310 9.60 -25.99 36.07
N SER A 311 10.73 -26.69 35.84
CA SER A 311 11.51 -27.29 36.94
C SER A 311 12.07 -26.24 37.90
N GLN A 312 12.53 -25.10 37.37
CA GLN A 312 13.08 -24.00 38.16
C GLN A 312 12.01 -23.27 38.99
N GLN A 313 10.84 -23.07 38.39
CA GLN A 313 9.69 -22.44 39.03
C GLN A 313 9.03 -23.35 40.08
N THR A 314 9.03 -24.66 39.88
CA THR A 314 8.57 -25.64 40.88
C THR A 314 9.49 -25.68 42.10
N ASN A 315 10.81 -25.60 41.89
CA ASN A 315 11.78 -25.55 43.00
C ASN A 315 11.71 -24.22 43.79
N GLN A 316 11.49 -23.08 43.11
CA GLN A 316 11.31 -21.79 43.79
C GLN A 316 9.96 -21.69 44.54
N SER A 317 8.87 -22.19 43.95
CA SER A 317 7.55 -22.17 44.59
C SER A 317 7.46 -23.12 45.78
N GLN A 318 8.12 -24.28 45.77
CA GLN A 318 8.22 -25.13 46.96
C GLN A 318 9.04 -24.49 48.09
N LEU A 319 10.13 -23.78 47.78
CA LEU A 319 10.88 -23.00 48.78
C LEU A 319 10.06 -21.83 49.35
N HIS A 320 9.27 -21.16 48.51
CA HIS A 320 8.46 -20.01 48.91
C HIS A 320 7.21 -20.42 49.71
N ILE A 321 6.62 -21.58 49.43
CA ILE A 321 5.51 -22.16 50.20
C ILE A 321 6.00 -22.68 51.56
N LEU A 322 7.18 -23.32 51.63
CA LEU A 322 7.81 -23.69 52.91
C LEU A 322 8.19 -22.45 53.74
N GLY A 323 8.60 -21.35 53.08
CA GLY A 323 8.86 -20.07 53.73
C GLY A 323 7.59 -19.33 54.19
N SER A 324 6.50 -19.39 53.43
CA SER A 324 5.25 -18.67 53.76
C SER A 324 4.36 -19.43 54.75
N LEU A 325 4.45 -20.76 54.83
CA LEU A 325 3.77 -21.54 55.88
C LEU A 325 4.40 -21.32 57.27
N ASN A 326 5.64 -20.81 57.32
CA ASN A 326 6.31 -20.46 58.58
C ASN A 326 5.96 -19.04 59.08
N ASN A 327 5.17 -18.26 58.33
CA ASN A 327 4.80 -16.90 58.72
C ASN A 327 3.30 -16.70 58.54
N SER A 328 2.54 -17.17 59.52
CA SER A 328 1.11 -16.94 59.64
C SER A 328 0.79 -15.46 59.83
N ASN A 329 0.00 -14.91 58.90
CA ASN A 329 -1.04 -13.87 59.05
C ASN A 329 -1.01 -12.92 57.85
N SER A 330 -2.07 -12.92 57.01
CA SER A 330 -2.66 -11.71 56.39
C SER A 330 -3.70 -12.08 55.32
N SER A 331 -4.97 -12.04 55.70
CA SER A 331 -6.17 -12.18 54.85
C SER A 331 -6.45 -10.98 53.94
N THR A 332 -5.47 -10.09 53.74
CA THR A 332 -5.63 -8.81 53.02
C THR A 332 -5.04 -8.80 51.61
N GLN A 333 -4.22 -9.78 51.21
CA GLN A 333 -3.65 -9.82 49.84
C GLN A 333 -4.57 -10.47 48.79
N LEU A 334 -5.56 -11.26 49.20
CA LEU A 334 -6.48 -11.95 48.27
C LEU A 334 -7.51 -11.01 47.60
N LYS A 335 -7.77 -9.82 48.17
CA LYS A 335 -8.76 -8.88 47.61
C LYS A 335 -8.25 -8.08 46.41
N HIS A 336 -6.93 -7.85 46.30
CA HIS A 336 -6.37 -7.02 45.23
C HIS A 336 -6.21 -7.75 43.88
N ILE A 337 -6.28 -9.09 43.88
CA ILE A 337 -6.17 -9.92 42.68
C ILE A 337 -7.52 -10.00 41.93
N TYR A 338 -8.65 -9.92 42.64
CA TYR A 338 -9.98 -10.08 42.03
C TYR A 338 -10.49 -8.87 41.24
N GLU A 339 -9.92 -7.68 41.45
CA GLU A 339 -10.48 -6.43 40.87
C GLU A 339 -9.87 -6.07 39.50
N ASN A 340 -8.74 -6.69 39.11
CA ASN A 340 -8.06 -6.43 37.83
C ASN A 340 -8.45 -7.40 36.69
N ASP A 341 -8.99 -8.58 36.99
CA ASP A 341 -9.27 -9.62 35.99
C ASP A 341 -10.65 -9.48 35.30
N GLY A 342 -11.50 -8.57 35.77
CA GLY A 342 -12.83 -8.33 35.20
C GLY A 342 -12.83 -7.80 33.75
N TYR A 343 -11.78 -7.09 33.34
CA TYR A 343 -11.67 -6.54 31.99
C TYR A 343 -11.20 -7.57 30.96
N ILE A 344 -10.38 -8.55 31.36
CA ILE A 344 -9.87 -9.59 30.46
C ILE A 344 -10.98 -10.58 30.11
N LEU A 345 -11.80 -10.96 31.10
CA LEU A 345 -12.92 -11.89 30.91
C LEU A 345 -14.04 -11.32 30.01
N HIS A 346 -14.25 -10.00 30.01
CA HIS A 346 -15.24 -9.37 29.13
C HIS A 346 -14.84 -9.50 27.65
N TRP A 347 -13.58 -9.23 27.31
CA TRP A 347 -13.08 -9.32 25.93
C TRP A 347 -12.96 -10.76 25.42
N GLU A 348 -12.65 -11.72 26.30
CA GLU A 348 -12.67 -13.15 25.99
C GLU A 348 -14.10 -13.62 25.63
N SER A 349 -15.11 -13.15 26.36
CA SER A 349 -16.52 -13.50 26.10
C SER A 349 -17.06 -12.91 24.78
N VAL A 350 -16.62 -11.70 24.42
CA VAL A 350 -16.97 -11.06 23.13
C VAL A 350 -16.31 -11.78 21.97
N ARG A 351 -15.03 -12.19 22.12
CA ARG A 351 -14.30 -12.96 21.11
C ARG A 351 -14.96 -14.32 20.86
N LEU A 352 -15.32 -15.05 21.92
CA LEU A 352 -15.95 -16.37 21.82
C LEU A 352 -17.37 -16.32 21.22
N ASN A 353 -18.15 -15.28 21.52
CA ASN A 353 -19.46 -15.08 20.89
C ASN A 353 -19.35 -14.77 19.39
N GLN A 354 -18.27 -14.10 18.96
CA GLN A 354 -18.03 -13.80 17.56
C GLN A 354 -17.58 -15.05 16.77
N GLU A 355 -16.74 -15.90 17.38
CA GLU A 355 -16.38 -17.21 16.81
C GLU A 355 -17.56 -18.20 16.73
N LEU A 356 -18.51 -18.13 17.66
CA LEU A 356 -19.73 -18.94 17.61
C LEU A 356 -20.71 -18.48 16.52
N ASN A 357 -20.82 -17.18 16.27
CA ASN A 357 -21.63 -16.65 15.18
C ASN A 357 -21.04 -16.99 13.80
N ASP A 358 -19.72 -16.94 13.65
CA ASP A 358 -19.05 -17.31 12.38
C ASP A 358 -19.18 -18.81 12.05
N LYS A 359 -19.31 -19.67 13.06
CA LYS A 359 -19.57 -21.11 12.89
C LYS A 359 -21.04 -21.45 12.58
N GLN A 360 -21.99 -20.58 12.92
CA GLN A 360 -23.41 -20.78 12.59
C GLN A 360 -23.72 -20.34 11.14
N VAL A 361 -23.03 -19.32 10.63
CA VAL A 361 -23.21 -18.82 9.25
C VAL A 361 -22.56 -19.72 8.20
N THR A 362 -21.66 -20.63 8.60
CA THR A 362 -21.00 -21.59 7.70
C THR A 362 -21.80 -22.89 7.47
N ASN A 363 -22.99 -23.05 8.08
CA ASN A 363 -23.85 -24.23 7.94
C ASN A 363 -25.25 -23.93 7.34
N LEU A 364 -25.39 -22.82 6.61
CA LEU A 364 -26.53 -22.49 5.73
C LEU A 364 -25.98 -22.01 4.39
#